data_AF-A0A0D6EBN8-F1
#
_entry.id   AF-A0A0D6EBN8-F1
#
_cell.length_a   1.000
_cell.length_b   1.000
_cell.length_c   1.000
_cell.angle_alpha   90.00
_cell.angle_beta   90.00
_cell.angle_gamma   90.00
#
_symmetry.space_group_name_H-M   'P 1'
#
loop_
_entity.id
_entity.type
_entity.pdbx_description
1 polymer ?
#
loop_
_entity_poly.entity_id
_entity_poly.type
_entity_poly.pdbx_seq_one_letter_code
_entity_poly.pdbx_strand_id
1 'polypeptide(L)'
;MDEAALDAERKVAGRDLEPKGEIWTTTTDSLLMGLLSPLFTQFQHTYPGIVLDVAVSNQLFNLTRREADVAIRPSNAPPENLIGRPLTAIGQAVYGHRSLNLTPGASIKSLASQPWIGAGSRLQDSALDQWMDKHALKTACVYRVDTLVNILSAVRSGMGLAVLPCYLADEDPDIIQLTDPIPELEYGLWFLMHPDLRGVVRIHAFMDFLTETVRAQKQRLAGPLLG
;
A
#
# COMPACT_ATOMS: atom_id res chain seq x y z
N MET A 1 14.40 47.28 -21.93
CA MET A 1 13.72 46.32 -21.04
C MET A 1 14.72 46.06 -19.94
N ASP A 2 14.44 46.57 -18.74
CA ASP A 2 15.45 46.72 -17.67
C ASP A 2 15.98 45.37 -17.19
N GLU A 3 17.30 45.24 -17.13
CA GLU A 3 18.02 44.08 -16.58
C GLU A 3 17.62 43.83 -15.12
N ALA A 4 17.25 44.88 -14.38
CA ALA A 4 16.69 44.81 -13.04
C ALA A 4 15.28 44.19 -12.99
N ALA A 5 14.46 44.36 -14.04
CA ALA A 5 13.15 43.73 -14.13
C ALA A 5 13.27 42.23 -14.44
N LEU A 6 14.23 41.84 -15.31
CA LEU A 6 14.55 40.45 -15.60
C LEU A 6 15.17 39.73 -14.39
N ASP A 7 16.00 40.42 -13.60
CA ASP A 7 16.59 39.88 -12.36
C ASP A 7 15.56 39.78 -11.23
N ALA A 8 14.59 40.71 -11.16
CA ALA A 8 13.44 40.63 -10.27
C ALA A 8 12.48 39.50 -10.67
N GLU A 9 12.17 39.31 -11.95
CA GLU A 9 11.37 38.19 -12.46
C GLU A 9 12.08 36.84 -12.24
N ARG A 10 13.41 36.76 -12.41
CA ARG A 10 14.20 35.58 -12.05
C ARG A 10 14.25 35.32 -10.54
N LYS A 11 14.32 36.36 -9.71
CA LYS A 11 14.27 36.23 -8.24
C LYS A 11 12.87 35.88 -7.72
N VAL A 12 11.81 36.30 -8.41
CA VAL A 12 10.43 35.92 -8.10
C VAL A 12 10.16 34.48 -8.56
N ALA A 13 10.63 34.08 -9.75
CA ALA A 13 10.59 32.69 -10.21
C ALA A 13 11.46 31.74 -9.35
N GLY A 14 12.54 32.26 -8.75
CA GLY A 14 13.44 31.50 -7.89
C GLY A 14 12.97 31.34 -6.43
N ARG A 15 12.03 32.17 -5.97
CA ARG A 15 11.54 32.17 -4.57
C ARG A 15 10.31 31.28 -4.32
N ASP A 16 9.66 30.79 -5.37
CA ASP A 16 8.54 29.83 -5.29
C ASP A 16 8.95 28.38 -5.64
N LEU A 17 10.25 28.09 -5.70
CA LEU A 17 10.78 26.75 -5.99
C LEU A 17 10.82 25.81 -4.78
N GLU A 18 10.76 26.33 -3.55
CA GLU A 18 10.82 25.48 -2.37
C GLU A 18 9.48 24.78 -2.15
N PRO A 19 9.42 23.44 -2.18
CA PRO A 19 8.18 22.70 -1.97
C PRO A 19 7.60 23.02 -0.58
N LYS A 20 6.44 23.68 -0.54
CA LYS A 20 5.76 24.07 0.71
C LYS A 20 4.23 24.04 0.58
N GLY A 21 3.54 24.01 1.72
CA GLY A 21 2.08 23.99 1.81
C GLY A 21 1.52 22.60 2.13
N GLU A 22 0.21 22.43 1.99
CA GLU A 22 -0.46 21.18 2.37
C GLU A 22 -0.59 20.22 1.17
N ILE A 23 -0.41 18.93 1.44
CA ILE A 23 -0.77 17.84 0.52
C ILE A 23 -1.80 16.98 1.23
N TRP A 24 -3.00 16.92 0.67
CA TRP A 24 -4.02 15.99 1.13
C TRP A 24 -3.84 14.64 0.43
N THR A 25 -3.40 13.62 1.16
CA THR A 25 -3.13 12.29 0.63
C THR A 25 -4.05 11.24 1.21
N THR A 26 -4.44 10.26 0.39
CA THR A 26 -5.23 9.10 0.83
C THR A 26 -4.47 7.79 0.67
N THR A 27 -4.69 6.86 1.58
CA THR A 27 -4.10 5.50 1.51
C THR A 27 -4.94 4.47 2.26
N THR A 28 -4.49 3.21 2.28
CA THR A 28 -5.09 2.12 3.07
C THR A 28 -4.42 2.02 4.44
N ASP A 29 -5.12 1.44 5.40
CA ASP A 29 -4.61 1.27 6.76
C ASP A 29 -3.32 0.43 6.82
N SER A 30 -3.28 -0.65 6.05
CA SER A 30 -2.13 -1.55 5.95
C SER A 30 -0.91 -0.87 5.37
N LEU A 31 -1.08 -0.05 4.33
CA LEU A 31 0.02 0.70 3.74
C LEU A 31 0.53 1.77 4.71
N LEU A 32 -0.37 2.48 5.39
CA LEU A 32 0.04 3.47 6.36
C LEU A 32 0.88 2.84 7.47
N MET A 33 0.37 1.75 8.06
CA MET A 33 1.03 1.05 9.16
C MET A 33 2.34 0.34 8.74
N GLY A 34 2.34 -0.42 7.64
CA GLY A 34 3.44 -1.31 7.26
C GLY A 34 4.45 -0.74 6.24
N LEU A 35 4.24 0.49 5.75
CA LEU A 35 5.13 1.08 4.74
C LEU A 35 5.25 2.61 4.85
N LEU A 36 4.13 3.34 4.87
CA LEU A 36 4.15 4.77 4.57
C LEU A 36 4.48 5.64 5.78
N SER A 37 4.13 5.29 7.01
CA SER A 37 4.46 6.12 8.18
C SER A 37 5.98 6.39 8.34
N PRO A 38 6.88 5.40 8.22
CA PRO A 38 8.32 5.65 8.22
C PRO A 38 8.77 6.52 7.04
N LEU A 39 8.21 6.30 5.85
CA LEU A 39 8.54 7.08 4.65
C LEU A 39 8.06 8.53 4.76
N PHE A 40 6.88 8.77 5.34
CA PHE A 40 6.36 10.11 5.58
C PHE A 40 7.21 10.84 6.62
N THR A 41 7.73 10.13 7.62
CA THR A 41 8.68 10.71 8.58
C THR A 41 9.96 11.16 7.87
N GLN A 42 10.53 10.33 7.00
CA GLN A 42 11.70 10.69 6.19
C GLN A 42 11.39 11.85 5.23
N PHE A 43 10.22 11.86 4.61
CA PHE A 43 9.78 12.94 3.72
C PHE A 43 9.68 14.27 4.48
N GLN A 44 9.15 14.27 5.70
CA GLN A 44 9.04 15.46 6.54
C GLN A 44 10.42 16.03 6.92
N HIS A 45 11.43 15.18 7.14
CA HIS A 45 12.80 15.64 7.36
C HIS A 45 13.39 16.32 6.11
N THR A 46 13.06 15.81 4.91
CA THR A 46 13.53 16.38 3.64
C THR A 46 12.78 17.65 3.24
N TYR A 47 11.47 17.73 3.51
CA TYR A 47 10.59 18.82 3.11
C TYR A 47 9.74 19.35 4.30
N PRO A 48 10.36 20.03 5.29
CA PRO A 48 9.68 20.48 6.50
C PRO A 48 8.63 21.58 6.26
N GLY A 49 8.64 22.22 5.08
CA GLY A 49 7.64 23.20 4.68
C GLY A 49 6.33 22.59 4.17
N ILE A 50 6.25 21.26 4.04
CA ILE A 50 5.06 20.55 3.57
C ILE A 50 4.33 19.92 4.75
N VAL A 51 3.02 20.14 4.85
CA VAL A 51 2.16 19.39 5.77
C VAL A 51 1.48 18.27 5.00
N LEU A 52 1.54 17.05 5.53
CA LEU A 52 0.77 15.91 5.00
C LEU A 52 -0.52 15.75 5.81
N ASP A 53 -1.67 15.99 5.18
CA ASP A 53 -2.98 15.58 5.72
C ASP A 53 -3.31 14.20 5.13
N VAL A 54 -3.43 13.18 5.98
CA VAL A 54 -3.54 11.77 5.57
C VAL A 54 -4.92 11.21 5.92
N ALA A 55 -5.73 10.95 4.91
CA ALA A 55 -7.00 10.24 5.07
C ALA A 55 -6.85 8.74 4.77
N VAL A 56 -7.27 7.89 5.71
CA VAL A 56 -7.20 6.43 5.58
C VAL A 56 -8.57 5.87 5.26
N SER A 57 -8.68 5.12 4.17
CA SER A 57 -9.79 4.16 4.03
C SER A 57 -9.48 3.06 3.02
N ASN A 58 -10.08 1.90 3.24
CA ASN A 58 -9.93 0.75 2.35
C ASN A 58 -10.89 0.81 1.15
N GLN A 59 -11.88 1.70 1.18
CA GLN A 59 -12.73 1.96 0.02
C GLN A 59 -12.02 2.89 -0.98
N LEU A 60 -12.30 2.71 -2.27
CA LEU A 60 -11.85 3.64 -3.31
C LEU A 60 -12.53 4.99 -3.08
N PHE A 61 -11.74 5.99 -2.63
CA PHE A 61 -12.21 7.36 -2.60
C PHE A 61 -12.39 7.90 -4.01
N ASN A 62 -13.42 8.73 -4.18
CA ASN A 62 -13.66 9.36 -5.47
C ASN A 62 -12.78 10.59 -5.66
N LEU A 63 -11.55 10.35 -6.15
CA LEU A 63 -10.60 11.41 -6.50
C LEU A 63 -11.14 12.41 -7.55
N THR A 64 -12.22 12.08 -8.29
CA THR A 64 -12.85 13.03 -9.23
C THR A 64 -13.60 14.17 -8.55
N ARG A 65 -13.90 14.07 -7.25
CA ARG A 65 -14.58 15.13 -6.48
C ARG A 65 -13.61 16.06 -5.75
N ARG A 66 -12.30 15.97 -6.05
CA ARG A 66 -11.23 16.69 -5.34
C ARG A 66 -11.18 16.39 -3.84
N GLU A 67 -11.56 15.16 -3.47
CA GLU A 67 -11.55 14.67 -2.10
C GLU A 67 -10.15 14.17 -1.65
N ALA A 68 -9.10 14.39 -2.47
CA ALA A 68 -7.68 14.35 -2.11
C ALA A 68 -6.83 14.89 -3.27
N ASP A 69 -5.59 15.32 -2.98
CA ASP A 69 -4.60 15.67 -3.99
C ASP A 69 -3.95 14.41 -4.60
N VAL A 70 -3.63 13.45 -3.73
CA VAL A 70 -2.86 12.25 -4.06
C VAL A 70 -3.49 11.01 -3.41
N ALA A 71 -3.43 9.86 -4.08
CA ALA A 71 -3.67 8.56 -3.45
C ALA A 71 -2.50 7.61 -3.64
N ILE A 72 -2.15 6.88 -2.57
CA ILE A 72 -1.14 5.84 -2.58
C ILE A 72 -1.82 4.52 -2.23
N ARG A 73 -2.04 3.64 -3.21
CA ARG A 73 -2.93 2.48 -3.03
C ARG A 73 -2.47 1.26 -3.84
N PRO A 74 -2.75 0.03 -3.37
CA PRO A 74 -2.65 -1.15 -4.21
C PRO A 74 -3.80 -1.15 -5.23
N SER A 75 -3.50 -1.45 -6.49
CA SER A 75 -4.50 -1.64 -7.55
C SER A 75 -3.90 -2.35 -8.76
N ASN A 76 -4.70 -3.24 -9.37
CA ASN A 76 -4.41 -3.83 -10.67
C ASN A 76 -5.19 -3.16 -11.82
N ALA A 77 -6.04 -2.19 -11.50
CA ALA A 77 -6.83 -1.40 -12.44
C ALA A 77 -6.91 0.05 -11.94
N PRO A 78 -5.81 0.82 -11.97
CA PRO A 78 -5.85 2.23 -11.59
C PRO A 78 -6.82 3.01 -12.50
N PRO A 79 -7.58 3.99 -11.99
CA PRO A 79 -8.54 4.74 -12.80
C PRO A 79 -7.87 5.53 -13.94
N GLU A 80 -8.40 5.40 -15.16
CA GLU A 80 -7.84 6.04 -16.37
C GLU A 80 -7.89 7.58 -16.34
N ASN A 81 -8.83 8.14 -15.57
CA ASN A 81 -9.02 9.58 -15.43
C ASN A 81 -8.01 10.24 -14.47
N LEU A 82 -7.10 9.47 -13.89
CA LEU A 82 -6.03 9.93 -13.01
C LEU A 82 -4.68 9.75 -13.70
N ILE A 83 -3.69 10.51 -13.24
CA ILE A 83 -2.31 10.19 -13.56
C ILE A 83 -1.84 9.14 -12.58
N GLY A 84 -1.43 7.99 -13.09
CA GLY A 84 -0.80 6.95 -12.29
C GLY A 84 0.70 6.85 -12.55
N ARG A 85 1.47 6.76 -11.47
CA ARG A 85 2.87 6.33 -11.50
C ARG A 85 3.00 5.02 -10.71
N PRO A 86 3.40 3.91 -11.35
CA PRO A 86 3.63 2.66 -10.65
C PRO A 86 4.92 2.77 -9.82
N LEU A 87 4.83 2.40 -8.55
CA LEU A 87 5.95 2.43 -7.61
C LEU A 87 6.67 1.08 -7.60
N THR A 88 5.94 0.00 -7.31
CA THR A 88 6.43 -1.39 -7.29
C THR A 88 5.24 -2.38 -7.29
N ALA A 89 5.51 -3.68 -7.36
CA ALA A 89 4.55 -4.73 -7.04
C ALA A 89 4.59 -5.09 -5.54
N ILE A 90 3.45 -5.56 -5.03
CA ILE A 90 3.24 -6.08 -3.68
C ILE A 90 2.85 -7.55 -3.80
N GLY A 91 3.66 -8.42 -3.21
CA GLY A 91 3.35 -9.83 -3.06
C GLY A 91 2.38 -10.09 -1.92
N GLN A 92 1.62 -11.19 -2.06
CA GLN A 92 0.78 -11.73 -1.01
C GLN A 92 1.13 -13.19 -0.80
N ALA A 93 1.20 -13.64 0.45
CA ALA A 93 1.40 -15.04 0.77
C ALA A 93 0.42 -15.48 1.86
N VAL A 94 0.34 -16.79 2.11
CA VAL A 94 -0.42 -17.32 3.25
C VAL A 94 0.44 -17.23 4.50
N TYR A 95 -0.12 -16.66 5.56
CA TYR A 95 0.52 -16.51 6.85
C TYR A 95 -0.31 -17.15 7.96
N GLY A 96 0.37 -17.56 9.02
CA GLY A 96 -0.23 -18.07 10.25
C GLY A 96 0.64 -17.76 11.46
N HIS A 97 0.08 -17.86 12.66
CA HIS A 97 0.88 -17.74 13.88
C HIS A 97 1.77 -18.98 14.08
N ARG A 98 2.99 -18.78 14.58
CA ARG A 98 3.95 -19.87 14.86
C ARG A 98 3.41 -20.98 15.75
N SER A 99 2.47 -20.68 16.65
CA SER A 99 1.86 -21.68 17.54
C SER A 99 1.00 -22.72 16.82
N LEU A 100 0.63 -22.49 15.56
CA LEU A 100 -0.11 -23.46 14.75
C LEU A 100 0.78 -24.63 14.30
N ASN A 101 2.11 -24.54 14.48
CA ASN A 101 3.09 -25.58 14.17
C ASN A 101 2.95 -26.12 12.73
N LEU A 102 2.68 -25.21 11.77
CA LEU A 102 2.59 -25.53 10.36
C LEU A 102 3.95 -25.36 9.67
N THR A 103 4.19 -26.16 8.65
CA THR A 103 5.45 -26.15 7.90
C THR A 103 5.40 -25.13 6.76
N PRO A 104 6.39 -24.23 6.63
CA PRO A 104 6.58 -23.41 5.43
C PRO A 104 6.70 -24.28 4.17
N GLY A 105 6.21 -23.77 3.03
CA GLY A 105 6.16 -24.52 1.77
C GLY A 105 4.98 -25.50 1.66
N ALA A 106 4.00 -25.41 2.57
CA ALA A 106 2.81 -26.25 2.53
C ALA A 106 1.92 -25.90 1.32
N SER A 107 1.35 -26.92 0.68
CA SER A 107 0.39 -26.69 -0.41
C SER A 107 -0.90 -26.04 0.11
N ILE A 108 -1.53 -25.19 -0.70
CA ILE A 108 -2.85 -24.62 -0.37
C ILE A 108 -3.87 -25.71 -0.01
N LYS A 109 -3.85 -26.84 -0.73
CA LYS A 109 -4.72 -27.98 -0.46
C LYS A 109 -4.56 -28.55 0.95
N SER A 110 -3.32 -28.62 1.47
CA SER A 110 -3.08 -29.07 2.84
C SER A 110 -3.53 -28.04 3.89
N LEU A 111 -3.38 -26.75 3.58
CA LEU A 111 -3.77 -25.64 4.46
C LEU A 111 -5.30 -25.43 4.51
N ALA A 112 -6.05 -25.89 3.51
CA ALA A 112 -7.52 -25.76 3.47
C ALA A 112 -8.25 -26.42 4.66
N SER A 113 -7.59 -27.35 5.37
CA SER A 113 -8.13 -27.99 6.58
C SER A 113 -8.04 -27.11 7.84
N GLN A 114 -7.27 -26.02 7.81
CA GLN A 114 -7.09 -25.11 8.92
C GLN A 114 -8.23 -24.07 8.98
N PRO A 115 -8.45 -23.40 10.11
CA PRO A 115 -9.32 -22.24 10.17
C PRO A 115 -8.75 -21.09 9.31
N TRP A 116 -9.59 -20.44 8.52
CA TRP A 116 -9.20 -19.29 7.70
C TRP A 116 -9.81 -17.98 8.21
N ILE A 117 -9.08 -16.90 7.98
CA ILE A 117 -9.55 -15.54 8.13
C ILE A 117 -9.70 -14.97 6.72
N GLY A 118 -10.92 -14.54 6.39
CA GLY A 118 -11.24 -13.97 5.09
C GLY A 118 -11.39 -12.46 5.12
N ALA A 119 -11.27 -11.84 3.96
CA ALA A 119 -11.73 -10.48 3.74
C ALA A 119 -13.27 -10.41 3.87
N GLY A 120 -13.76 -9.44 4.64
CA GLY A 120 -15.16 -9.06 4.64
C GLY A 120 -15.56 -8.41 3.31
N SER A 121 -16.85 -8.43 2.97
CA SER A 121 -17.36 -7.88 1.69
C SER A 121 -17.03 -6.41 1.45
N ARG A 122 -16.77 -5.64 2.52
CA ARG A 122 -16.42 -4.21 2.44
C ARG A 122 -14.96 -3.94 2.08
N LEU A 123 -14.07 -4.93 2.15
CA LEU A 123 -12.69 -4.79 1.66
C LEU A 123 -12.64 -4.74 0.12
N GLN A 124 -13.67 -5.28 -0.56
CA GLN A 124 -13.85 -5.23 -2.01
C GLN A 124 -12.66 -5.78 -2.83
N ASP A 125 -11.94 -6.76 -2.28
CA ASP A 125 -10.85 -7.44 -2.98
C ASP A 125 -11.39 -8.65 -3.76
N SER A 126 -11.81 -8.41 -5.00
CA SER A 126 -12.40 -9.44 -5.85
C SER A 126 -11.40 -10.52 -6.29
N ALA A 127 -10.11 -10.19 -6.37
CA ALA A 127 -9.08 -11.15 -6.75
C ALA A 127 -8.84 -12.14 -5.60
N LEU A 128 -8.68 -11.63 -4.37
CA LEU A 128 -8.59 -12.47 -3.18
C LEU A 128 -9.84 -13.32 -2.99
N ASP A 129 -11.03 -12.73 -3.15
CA ASP A 129 -12.30 -13.44 -2.98
C ASP A 129 -12.44 -14.59 -3.99
N GLN A 130 -12.11 -14.37 -5.27
CA GLN A 130 -12.10 -15.42 -6.29
C GLN A 130 -11.04 -16.49 -6.03
N TRP A 131 -9.84 -16.09 -5.60
CA TRP A 131 -8.77 -17.02 -5.27
C TRP A 131 -9.15 -17.93 -4.10
N MET A 132 -9.73 -17.36 -3.03
CA MET A 132 -10.21 -18.15 -1.89
C MET A 132 -11.34 -19.11 -2.29
N ASP A 133 -12.24 -18.71 -3.20
CA ASP A 133 -13.30 -19.58 -3.71
C ASP A 133 -12.74 -20.75 -4.54
N LYS A 134 -11.84 -20.46 -5.48
CA LYS A 134 -11.13 -21.44 -6.33
C LYS A 134 -10.44 -22.51 -5.49
N HIS A 135 -9.93 -22.15 -4.31
CA HIS A 135 -9.24 -23.06 -3.40
C HIS A 135 -10.13 -23.62 -2.27
N ALA A 136 -11.46 -23.42 -2.34
CA ALA A 136 -12.44 -23.86 -1.35
C ALA A 136 -12.15 -23.38 0.09
N LEU A 137 -11.53 -22.21 0.23
CA LEU A 137 -11.14 -21.63 1.52
C LEU A 137 -12.26 -20.83 2.16
N LYS A 138 -13.23 -20.35 1.37
CA LYS A 138 -14.38 -19.57 1.89
C LYS A 138 -15.21 -20.32 2.90
N THR A 139 -15.36 -21.63 2.75
CA THR A 139 -16.10 -22.50 3.69
C THR A 139 -15.31 -22.76 4.96
N ALA A 140 -13.98 -22.64 4.91
CA ALA A 140 -13.08 -22.74 6.07
C ALA A 140 -12.94 -21.42 6.83
N CYS A 141 -13.48 -20.30 6.32
CA CYS A 141 -13.41 -19.01 6.99
C CYS A 141 -14.23 -18.98 8.28
N VAL A 142 -13.54 -18.86 9.42
CA VAL A 142 -14.14 -18.73 10.76
C VAL A 142 -14.27 -17.26 11.18
N TYR A 143 -13.58 -16.35 10.50
CA TYR A 143 -13.62 -14.92 10.77
C TYR A 143 -13.52 -14.12 9.47
N ARG A 144 -14.25 -13.00 9.41
CA ARG A 144 -14.22 -12.06 8.28
C ARG A 144 -14.21 -10.63 8.79
N VAL A 145 -13.29 -9.83 8.28
CA VAL A 145 -13.15 -8.41 8.65
C VAL A 145 -12.71 -7.59 7.44
N ASP A 146 -13.04 -6.30 7.42
CA ASP A 146 -12.91 -5.40 6.28
C ASP A 146 -11.63 -4.54 6.29
N THR A 147 -10.60 -5.01 6.98
CA THR A 147 -9.29 -4.38 7.05
C THR A 147 -8.19 -5.43 7.21
N LEU A 148 -7.11 -5.27 6.45
CA LEU A 148 -5.94 -6.14 6.51
C LEU A 148 -5.23 -6.05 7.88
N VAL A 149 -5.30 -4.90 8.56
CA VAL A 149 -4.72 -4.72 9.90
C VAL A 149 -5.44 -5.60 10.93
N ASN A 150 -6.77 -5.74 10.84
CA ASN A 150 -7.49 -6.64 11.75
C ASN A 150 -7.38 -8.11 11.32
N ILE A 151 -7.19 -8.41 10.03
CA ILE A 151 -6.80 -9.76 9.59
C ILE A 151 -5.47 -10.14 10.22
N LEU A 152 -4.46 -9.27 10.15
CA LEU A 152 -3.16 -9.45 10.81
C LEU A 152 -3.33 -9.64 12.32
N SER A 153 -4.16 -8.83 12.97
CA SER A 153 -4.46 -8.95 14.41
C SER A 153 -5.08 -10.31 14.78
N ALA A 154 -5.99 -10.83 13.94
CA ALA A 154 -6.58 -12.16 14.13
C ALA A 154 -5.55 -13.28 13.91
N VAL A 155 -4.67 -13.14 12.92
CA VAL A 155 -3.53 -14.06 12.72
C VAL A 155 -2.62 -14.06 13.94
N ARG A 156 -2.21 -12.89 14.44
CA ARG A 156 -1.40 -12.73 15.67
C ARG A 156 -2.03 -13.42 16.88
N SER A 157 -3.35 -13.40 16.97
CA SER A 157 -4.11 -14.04 18.03
C SER A 157 -4.23 -15.58 17.88
N GLY A 158 -3.62 -16.15 16.83
CA GLY A 158 -3.65 -17.59 16.56
C GLY A 158 -4.98 -18.10 16.00
N MET A 159 -5.86 -17.21 15.50
CA MET A 159 -7.20 -17.58 15.08
C MET A 159 -7.23 -18.49 13.85
N GLY A 160 -6.23 -18.37 12.97
CA GLY A 160 -6.17 -19.14 11.74
C GLY A 160 -5.18 -18.57 10.74
N LEU A 161 -5.37 -18.96 9.48
CA LEU A 161 -4.54 -18.56 8.35
C LEU A 161 -5.19 -17.43 7.58
N ALA A 162 -4.37 -16.58 6.99
CA ALA A 162 -4.84 -15.52 6.09
C ALA A 162 -3.89 -15.32 4.93
N VAL A 163 -4.41 -14.82 3.82
CA VAL A 163 -3.58 -14.16 2.82
C VAL A 163 -3.30 -12.75 3.29
N LEU A 164 -2.02 -12.36 3.35
CA LEU A 164 -1.59 -11.03 3.79
C LEU A 164 -0.50 -10.49 2.86
N PRO A 165 -0.35 -9.15 2.77
CA PRO A 165 0.79 -8.55 2.10
C PRO A 165 2.09 -8.90 2.81
N CYS A 166 3.11 -9.26 2.05
CA CYS A 166 4.38 -9.70 2.65
C CYS A 166 5.02 -8.59 3.50
N TYR A 167 5.03 -7.35 3.00
CA TYR A 167 5.53 -6.19 3.74
C TYR A 167 4.86 -5.96 5.10
N LEU A 168 3.64 -6.48 5.29
CA LEU A 168 2.84 -6.29 6.50
C LEU A 168 3.10 -7.38 7.53
N ALA A 169 3.27 -8.63 7.07
CA ALA A 169 3.39 -9.79 7.93
C ALA A 169 4.84 -10.17 8.25
N ASP A 170 5.78 -9.96 7.32
CA ASP A 170 7.18 -10.42 7.45
C ASP A 170 7.97 -9.73 8.58
N GLU A 171 7.50 -8.57 9.05
CA GLU A 171 8.13 -7.84 10.16
C GLU A 171 7.73 -8.39 11.54
N ASP A 172 6.74 -9.29 11.60
CA ASP A 172 6.27 -9.88 12.83
C ASP A 172 6.99 -11.21 13.12
N PRO A 173 7.76 -11.33 14.23
CA PRO A 173 8.45 -12.57 14.52
C PRO A 173 7.48 -13.73 14.77
N ASP A 174 6.31 -13.49 15.35
CA ASP A 174 5.36 -14.53 15.73
C ASP A 174 4.50 -15.03 14.56
N ILE A 175 4.62 -14.40 13.40
CA ILE A 175 3.92 -14.80 12.18
C ILE A 175 4.90 -15.50 11.24
N ILE A 176 4.47 -16.62 10.68
CA ILE A 176 5.25 -17.41 9.73
C ILE A 176 4.58 -17.40 8.36
N GLN A 177 5.39 -17.22 7.32
CA GLN A 177 4.98 -17.41 5.93
C GLN A 177 4.89 -18.90 5.61
N LEU A 178 3.77 -19.33 5.05
CA LEU A 178 3.47 -20.74 4.78
C LEU A 178 3.57 -21.11 3.30
N THR A 179 3.48 -20.13 2.41
CA THR A 179 3.58 -20.31 0.95
C THR A 179 4.53 -19.29 0.34
N ASP A 180 5.04 -19.57 -0.86
CA ASP A 180 5.60 -18.50 -1.70
C ASP A 180 4.56 -17.40 -1.97
N PRO A 181 5.00 -16.18 -2.36
CA PRO A 181 4.11 -15.16 -2.89
C PRO A 181 3.26 -15.71 -4.04
N ILE A 182 1.96 -15.47 -3.96
CA ILE A 182 0.94 -16.01 -4.85
C ILE A 182 0.85 -15.11 -6.10
N PRO A 183 1.25 -15.59 -7.30
CA PRO A 183 1.27 -14.75 -8.49
C PRO A 183 -0.09 -14.18 -8.88
N GLU A 184 -1.18 -14.92 -8.65
CA GLU A 184 -2.54 -14.44 -8.94
C GLU A 184 -3.00 -13.29 -8.03
N LEU A 185 -2.31 -13.07 -6.91
CA LEU A 185 -2.61 -12.04 -5.92
C LEU A 185 -1.50 -10.99 -5.83
N GLU A 186 -0.70 -10.81 -6.88
CA GLU A 186 0.21 -9.67 -6.95
C GLU A 186 -0.59 -8.38 -7.22
N TYR A 187 -0.31 -7.32 -6.45
CA TYR A 187 -0.93 -6.00 -6.64
C TYR A 187 0.11 -4.94 -6.99
N GLY A 188 -0.18 -4.11 -8.00
CA GLY A 188 0.62 -2.91 -8.25
C GLY A 188 0.40 -1.87 -7.15
N LEU A 189 1.46 -1.28 -6.60
CA LEU A 189 1.39 -0.11 -5.74
C LEU A 189 1.53 1.15 -6.59
N TRP A 190 0.53 2.03 -6.52
CA TRP A 190 0.44 3.22 -7.36
C TRP A 190 0.46 4.50 -6.55
N PHE A 191 1.16 5.50 -7.07
CA PHE A 191 0.93 6.90 -6.77
C PHE A 191 -0.04 7.46 -7.81
N LEU A 192 -1.18 7.97 -7.36
CA LEU A 192 -2.23 8.52 -8.21
C LEU A 192 -2.45 9.99 -7.88
N MET A 193 -2.63 10.83 -8.89
CA MET A 193 -2.94 12.26 -8.72
C MET A 193 -3.92 12.75 -9.79
N HIS A 194 -4.64 13.82 -9.49
CA HIS A 194 -5.50 14.48 -10.47
C HIS A 194 -4.67 15.18 -11.58
N PRO A 195 -5.11 15.20 -12.85
CA PRO A 195 -4.44 15.92 -13.94
C PRO A 195 -4.09 17.39 -13.65
N ASP A 196 -4.96 18.10 -12.94
CA ASP A 196 -4.74 19.52 -12.56
C ASP A 196 -3.47 19.73 -11.73
N LEU A 197 -2.99 18.70 -11.02
CA LEU A 197 -1.84 18.80 -10.13
C LEU A 197 -0.49 18.58 -10.84
N ARG A 198 -0.47 18.34 -12.16
CA ARG A 198 0.75 18.12 -12.96
C ARG A 198 1.78 19.24 -12.87
N GLY A 199 1.38 20.46 -12.55
CA GLY A 199 2.29 21.61 -12.42
C GLY A 199 2.73 21.88 -10.98
N VAL A 200 2.24 21.13 -10.00
CA VAL A 200 2.41 21.49 -8.58
C VAL A 200 3.71 20.91 -8.03
N VAL A 201 4.65 21.79 -7.72
CA VAL A 201 6.03 21.45 -7.28
C VAL A 201 6.04 20.50 -6.07
N ARG A 202 5.22 20.74 -5.04
CA ARG A 202 5.15 19.88 -3.84
C ARG A 202 4.64 18.46 -4.13
N ILE A 203 3.76 18.30 -5.12
CA ILE A 203 3.22 16.99 -5.51
C ILE A 203 4.29 16.18 -6.24
N HIS A 204 5.09 16.82 -7.10
CA HIS A 204 6.25 16.16 -7.73
C HIS A 204 7.32 15.77 -6.73
N ALA A 205 7.66 16.66 -5.79
CA ALA A 205 8.60 16.35 -4.71
C ALA A 205 8.16 15.09 -3.93
N PHE A 206 6.86 14.99 -3.61
CA PHE A 206 6.31 13.82 -2.92
C PHE A 206 6.31 12.55 -3.80
N MET A 207 5.91 12.67 -5.07
CA MET A 207 5.91 11.57 -6.01
C MET A 207 7.31 11.00 -6.26
N ASP A 208 8.30 11.86 -6.46
CA ASP A 208 9.69 11.45 -6.71
C ASP A 208 10.30 10.79 -5.47
N PHE A 209 10.13 11.42 -4.30
CA PHE A 209 10.57 10.86 -3.03
C PHE A 209 9.99 9.45 -2.79
N LEU A 210 8.69 9.28 -2.95
CA LEU A 210 8.06 7.97 -2.77
C LEU A 210 8.48 6.96 -3.83
N THR A 211 8.65 7.40 -5.08
CA THR A 211 9.12 6.50 -6.14
C THR A 211 10.49 5.95 -5.82
N GLU A 212 11.41 6.78 -5.38
CA GLU A 212 12.77 6.36 -5.02
C GLU A 212 12.75 5.42 -3.80
N THR A 213 12.14 5.86 -2.69
CA THR A 213 12.17 5.15 -1.42
C THR A 213 11.38 3.84 -1.42
N VAL A 214 10.26 3.77 -2.15
CA VAL A 214 9.49 2.52 -2.29
C VAL A 214 10.21 1.54 -3.21
N ARG A 215 10.84 2.00 -4.30
CA ARG A 215 11.61 1.11 -5.19
C ARG A 215 12.82 0.51 -4.49
N ALA A 216 13.46 1.24 -3.58
CA ALA A 216 14.53 0.71 -2.73
C ALA A 216 14.07 -0.48 -1.87
N GLN A 217 12.76 -0.60 -1.60
CA GLN A 217 12.18 -1.69 -0.80
C GLN A 217 11.53 -2.78 -1.67
N LYS A 218 11.70 -2.77 -3.00
CA LYS A 218 11.03 -3.69 -3.94
C LYS A 218 11.07 -5.17 -3.49
N GLN A 219 12.21 -5.65 -3.01
CA GLN A 219 12.35 -7.04 -2.55
C GLN A 219 11.49 -7.33 -1.31
N ARG A 220 11.49 -6.42 -0.33
CA ARG A 220 10.65 -6.52 0.87
C ARG A 220 9.17 -6.53 0.52
N LEU A 221 8.74 -5.69 -0.43
CA LEU A 221 7.33 -5.63 -0.83
C LEU A 221 6.89 -6.84 -1.69
N ALA A 222 7.79 -7.43 -2.46
CA ALA A 222 7.52 -8.65 -3.22
C ALA A 222 7.38 -9.88 -2.32
N GLY A 223 8.03 -9.87 -1.16
CA GLY A 223 8.09 -11.00 -0.23
C GLY A 223 9.13 -12.05 -0.63
N PRO A 224 9.64 -12.82 0.35
CA PRO A 224 10.66 -13.83 0.09
C PRO A 224 10.04 -15.12 -0.48
N LEU A 225 10.84 -15.86 -1.23
CA LEU A 225 10.55 -17.24 -1.61
C LEU A 225 11.01 -18.19 -0.48
N LEU A 226 10.27 -19.26 -0.25
CA LEU A 226 10.53 -20.23 0.82
C LEU A 226 11.58 -21.30 0.44
N GLY A 227 11.88 -21.46 -0.86
CA GLY A 227 12.93 -22.34 -1.37
C GLY A 227 12.46 -23.69 -1.88
#